data_AF-A0A3B9URE7-F1
#
_entry.id   AF-A0A3B9URE7-F1
#
_cell.length_a   1.000
_cell.length_b   1.000
_cell.length_c   1.000
_cell.angle_alpha   90.00
_cell.angle_beta   90.00
_cell.angle_gamma   90.00
#
_symmetry.space_group_name_H-M   'P 1'
#
loop_
_entity.id
_entity.type
_entity.pdbx_description
1 polymer ?
#
loop_
_entity_poly.entity_id
_entity_poly.type
_entity_poly.pdbx_seq_one_letter_code
_entity_poly.pdbx_strand_id
1 'polypeptide(L)'
;MKRYLKETKLLNYNSIEIQDLIGNRGWRSLNEKEKIKSIYNFVKDEIKFGYNKKDGMAASEVLIDGYGQCNTKSILLMALLRAVDIPCRIHGFLIDKRMQKGALTGIIYMLAPKKIVHAWTEVYFNGKWLALEGVIIDMAYFNNVKNNLCEYNGGYMGYGISVKNKDKIGRPVSKTT
;
A
#
# COMPACT_ATOMS: atom_id res chain seq x y z
N MET A 1 9.43 16.75 -12.04
CA MET A 1 9.23 16.60 -10.59
C MET A 1 7.95 17.26 -10.06
N LYS A 2 7.63 18.53 -10.37
CA LYS A 2 6.43 19.23 -9.86
C LYS A 2 5.11 18.43 -9.92
N ARG A 3 4.86 17.69 -11.00
CA ARG A 3 3.67 16.82 -11.14
C ARG A 3 3.54 15.76 -10.04
N TYR A 4 4.65 15.20 -9.56
CA TYR A 4 4.69 14.11 -8.57
C TYR A 4 4.57 14.59 -7.13
N LEU A 5 4.44 15.91 -6.92
CA LEU A 5 4.17 16.55 -5.64
C LEU A 5 2.77 17.18 -5.60
N LYS A 6 2.15 17.41 -6.76
CA LYS A 6 0.88 18.12 -6.86
C LYS A 6 -0.25 17.38 -6.15
N GLU A 7 -1.04 18.13 -5.38
CA GLU A 7 -2.33 17.69 -4.86
C GLU A 7 -3.31 17.32 -5.98
N THR A 8 -4.18 16.36 -5.69
CA THR A 8 -5.31 15.97 -6.55
C THR A 8 -6.54 15.73 -5.67
N LYS A 9 -7.72 15.54 -6.28
CA LYS A 9 -8.94 15.19 -5.54
C LYS A 9 -8.78 13.94 -4.67
N LEU A 10 -8.01 12.94 -5.13
CA LEU A 10 -7.76 11.72 -4.36
C LEU A 10 -6.62 11.89 -3.35
N LEU A 11 -5.58 12.62 -3.75
CA LEU A 11 -4.40 12.89 -2.92
C LEU A 11 -4.56 14.24 -2.21
N ASN A 12 -5.70 14.47 -1.57
CA ASN A 12 -6.11 15.74 -0.99
C ASN A 12 -5.37 16.04 0.33
N TYR A 13 -4.04 16.06 0.26
CA TYR A 13 -3.20 16.11 1.45
C TYR A 13 -3.28 17.44 2.20
N ASN A 14 -3.87 18.49 1.63
CA ASN A 14 -4.11 19.74 2.36
C ASN A 14 -5.37 19.69 3.25
N SER A 15 -6.08 18.55 3.33
CA SER A 15 -7.15 18.37 4.29
C SER A 15 -6.64 18.46 5.73
N ILE A 16 -7.53 18.89 6.65
CA ILE A 16 -7.18 19.05 8.07
C ILE A 16 -6.73 17.73 8.69
N GLU A 17 -7.40 16.62 8.37
CA GLU A 17 -7.10 15.29 8.92
C GLU A 17 -5.69 14.81 8.53
N ILE A 18 -5.29 15.06 7.28
CA ILE A 18 -3.96 14.70 6.79
C ILE A 18 -2.89 15.60 7.42
N GLN A 19 -3.14 16.91 7.47
CA GLN A 19 -2.19 17.87 8.04
C GLN A 19 -1.99 17.67 9.55
N ASP A 20 -3.06 17.39 10.28
CA ASP A 20 -3.02 17.10 11.71
C ASP A 20 -2.23 15.82 11.99
N LEU A 21 -2.44 14.75 11.21
CA LEU A 21 -1.65 13.54 11.34
C LEU A 21 -0.15 13.82 11.10
N ILE A 22 0.19 14.57 10.06
CA ILE A 22 1.59 14.91 9.75
C ILE A 22 2.22 15.72 10.87
N GLY A 23 1.48 16.70 11.42
CA GLY A 23 1.90 17.51 12.55
C GLY A 23 2.16 16.65 13.79
N ASN A 24 1.18 15.84 14.18
CA ASN A 24 1.25 14.97 15.35
C ASN A 24 2.37 13.93 15.26
N ARG A 25 2.65 13.42 14.06
CA ARG A 25 3.74 12.45 13.83
C ARG A 25 5.11 13.09 13.65
N GLY A 26 5.17 14.42 13.50
CA GLY A 26 6.42 15.16 13.31
C GLY A 26 7.18 14.79 12.03
N TRP A 27 6.55 14.19 11.02
CA TRP A 27 7.29 13.66 9.86
C TRP A 27 8.06 14.73 9.07
N ARG A 28 7.63 16.00 9.12
CA ARG A 28 8.32 17.10 8.44
C ARG A 28 9.75 17.34 8.94
N SER A 29 10.05 17.03 10.21
CA SER A 29 11.37 17.23 10.80
C SER A 29 12.33 16.07 10.55
N LEU A 30 11.84 14.95 10.00
CA LEU A 30 12.67 13.80 9.67
C LEU A 30 13.47 14.03 8.39
N ASN A 31 14.60 13.33 8.24
CA ASN A 31 15.28 13.21 6.95
C ASN A 31 14.42 12.40 5.95
N GLU A 32 14.71 12.52 4.65
CA GLU A 32 13.90 11.89 3.59
C GLU A 32 13.71 10.37 3.77
N LYS A 33 14.76 9.65 4.16
CA LYS A 33 14.71 8.21 4.37
C LYS A 33 13.74 7.85 5.50
N GLU A 34 13.85 8.56 6.62
CA GLU A 34 12.99 8.33 7.79
C GLU A 34 11.56 8.82 7.58
N LYS A 35 11.33 9.86 6.75
CA LYS A 35 9.99 10.23 6.24
C LYS A 35 9.35 9.06 5.53
N ILE A 36 10.02 8.53 4.50
CA ILE A 36 9.51 7.43 3.66
C ILE A 36 9.20 6.21 4.52
N LYS A 37 10.15 5.81 5.38
CA LYS A 37 10.02 4.64 6.24
C LYS A 37 8.89 4.78 7.26
N SER A 38 8.83 5.90 7.96
CA SER A 38 7.81 6.13 9.00
C SER A 38 6.41 6.18 8.42
N ILE A 39 6.24 6.87 7.28
CA ILE A 39 4.94 6.94 6.58
C ILE A 39 4.54 5.56 6.04
N TYR A 40 5.48 4.84 5.42
CA TYR A 40 5.22 3.48 4.93
C TYR A 40 4.75 2.56 6.06
N ASN A 41 5.46 2.57 7.20
CA ASN A 41 5.10 1.75 8.36
C ASN A 41 3.73 2.13 8.93
N PHE A 42 3.41 3.42 9.04
CA PHE A 42 2.09 3.88 9.47
C PHE A 42 0.98 3.31 8.56
N VAL A 43 1.09 3.50 7.24
CA VAL A 43 0.06 3.00 6.32
C VAL A 43 0.01 1.48 6.30
N LYS A 44 1.15 0.81 6.43
CA LYS A 44 1.20 -0.65 6.44
C LYS A 44 0.54 -1.23 7.69
N ASP A 45 0.97 -0.78 8.87
CA ASP A 45 0.71 -1.45 10.13
C ASP A 45 -0.41 -0.81 10.96
N GLU A 46 -0.72 0.47 10.75
CA GLU A 46 -1.77 1.17 11.51
C GLU A 46 -3.09 1.34 10.73
N ILE A 47 -3.03 1.33 9.39
CA ILE A 47 -4.24 1.30 8.54
C ILE A 47 -4.57 -0.15 8.23
N LYS A 48 -5.66 -0.67 8.78
CA LYS A 48 -6.00 -2.11 8.67
C LYS A 48 -6.27 -2.50 7.21
N PHE A 49 -6.01 -3.75 6.87
CA PHE A 49 -6.47 -4.27 5.58
C PHE A 49 -8.00 -4.44 5.58
N GLY A 50 -8.69 -3.90 4.56
CA GLY A 50 -10.15 -3.99 4.42
C GLY A 50 -10.65 -3.41 3.10
N TYR A 51 -11.89 -3.72 2.73
CA TYR A 51 -12.49 -3.23 1.49
C TYR A 51 -13.33 -1.98 1.75
N ASN A 52 -12.89 -0.83 1.26
CA ASN A 52 -13.66 0.41 1.36
C ASN A 52 -14.89 0.38 0.43
N LYS A 53 -15.82 1.31 0.65
CA LYS A 53 -17.06 1.46 -0.15
C LYS A 53 -16.81 1.71 -1.64
N LYS A 54 -15.73 2.43 -1.98
CA LYS A 54 -15.35 2.77 -3.36
C LYS A 54 -13.82 2.79 -3.48
N ASP A 55 -13.30 2.45 -4.65
CA ASP A 55 -11.84 2.46 -4.92
C ASP A 55 -11.27 3.89 -4.96
N GLY A 56 -12.06 4.85 -5.44
CA GLY A 56 -11.70 6.26 -5.58
C GLY A 56 -12.10 7.10 -4.38
N MET A 57 -11.60 6.74 -3.19
CA MET A 57 -11.75 7.56 -1.98
C MET A 57 -10.64 8.60 -1.89
N ALA A 58 -10.95 9.77 -1.37
CA ALA A 58 -9.95 10.76 -1.01
C ALA A 58 -9.10 10.25 0.16
N ALA A 59 -7.82 10.61 0.21
CA ALA A 59 -6.89 10.17 1.25
C ALA A 59 -7.40 10.48 2.66
N SER A 60 -8.00 11.65 2.86
CA SER A 60 -8.67 12.02 4.11
C SER A 60 -9.79 11.05 4.52
N GLU A 61 -10.64 10.61 3.58
CA GLU A 61 -11.71 9.64 3.86
C GLU A 61 -11.11 8.28 4.25
N VAL A 62 -10.06 7.84 3.55
CA VAL A 62 -9.37 6.57 3.87
C VAL A 62 -8.72 6.61 5.25
N LEU A 63 -8.14 7.76 5.63
CA LEU A 63 -7.55 7.94 6.95
C LEU A 63 -8.62 7.85 8.05
N ILE A 64 -9.79 8.49 7.84
CA ILE A 64 -10.91 8.44 8.78
C ILE A 64 -11.45 7.01 8.93
N ASP A 65 -11.59 6.28 7.82
CA ASP A 65 -12.02 4.88 7.84
C ASP A 65 -11.06 4.00 8.68
N GLY A 66 -9.76 4.31 8.67
CA GLY A 66 -8.74 3.54 9.41
C GLY A 66 -8.45 2.17 8.79
N TYR A 67 -8.96 1.89 7.60
CA TYR A 67 -8.67 0.68 6.83
C TYR A 67 -8.69 0.92 5.32
N GLY A 68 -8.05 0.02 4.58
CA GLY A 68 -8.19 0.00 3.14
C GLY A 68 -7.54 -1.16 2.42
N GLN A 69 -7.68 -1.14 1.10
CA GLN A 69 -7.18 -2.14 0.15
C GLN A 69 -6.03 -1.55 -0.68
N CYS A 70 -5.56 -2.25 -1.71
CA CYS A 70 -4.44 -1.84 -2.54
C CYS A 70 -4.53 -0.37 -3.02
N ASN A 71 -5.65 0.00 -3.61
CA ASN A 71 -5.85 1.30 -4.24
C ASN A 71 -5.95 2.42 -3.18
N THR A 72 -6.79 2.24 -2.17
CA THR A 72 -7.05 3.25 -1.14
C THR A 72 -5.86 3.42 -0.19
N LYS A 73 -5.16 2.35 0.21
CA LYS A 73 -3.90 2.45 0.96
C LYS A 73 -2.80 3.12 0.14
N SER A 74 -2.73 2.88 -1.18
CA SER A 74 -1.79 3.60 -2.05
C SER A 74 -2.12 5.09 -2.16
N ILE A 75 -3.40 5.45 -2.26
CA ILE A 75 -3.86 6.85 -2.24
C ILE A 75 -3.43 7.54 -0.95
N LEU A 76 -3.69 6.93 0.21
CA LEU A 76 -3.27 7.49 1.49
C LEU A 76 -1.74 7.60 1.60
N LEU A 77 -1.00 6.53 1.27
CA LEU A 77 0.46 6.54 1.25
C LEU A 77 1.02 7.68 0.40
N MET A 78 0.53 7.83 -0.83
CA MET A 78 0.97 8.88 -1.73
C MET A 78 0.64 10.28 -1.22
N ALA A 79 -0.54 10.48 -0.63
CA ALA A 79 -0.93 11.77 -0.07
C ALA A 79 0.02 12.17 1.06
N LEU A 80 0.29 11.26 2.00
CA LEU A 80 1.21 11.50 3.13
C LEU A 80 2.63 11.79 2.65
N LEU A 81 3.14 11.04 1.68
CA LEU A 81 4.47 11.25 1.09
C LEU A 81 4.59 12.63 0.44
N ARG A 82 3.60 13.02 -0.39
CA ARG A 82 3.62 14.32 -1.08
C ARG A 82 3.52 15.49 -0.12
N ALA A 83 2.80 15.33 0.98
CA ALA A 83 2.62 16.37 1.99
C ALA A 83 3.89 16.70 2.80
N VAL A 84 4.90 15.81 2.73
CA VAL A 84 6.23 16.01 3.31
C VAL A 84 7.32 16.14 2.24
N ASP A 85 6.91 16.52 1.03
CA ASP A 85 7.73 16.81 -0.15
C ASP A 85 8.46 15.61 -0.76
N ILE A 86 7.97 14.38 -0.55
CA ILE A 86 8.51 13.19 -1.21
C ILE A 86 7.76 12.93 -2.52
N PRO A 87 8.41 13.04 -3.69
CA PRO A 87 7.77 12.79 -4.97
C PRO A 87 7.42 11.30 -5.11
N CYS A 88 6.18 11.02 -5.49
CA CYS A 88 5.71 9.64 -5.64
C CYS A 88 4.78 9.46 -6.84
N ARG A 89 4.69 8.22 -7.33
CA ARG A 89 3.79 7.82 -8.42
C ARG A 89 3.21 6.43 -8.16
N ILE A 90 2.10 6.13 -8.80
CA ILE A 90 1.44 4.82 -8.74
C ILE A 90 1.46 4.19 -10.11
N HIS A 91 1.63 2.88 -10.14
CA HIS A 91 1.48 2.06 -11.33
C HIS A 91 0.36 1.07 -11.09
N GLY A 92 -0.53 0.93 -12.07
CA GLY A 92 -1.63 -0.02 -12.05
C GLY A 92 -1.41 -1.12 -13.07
N PHE A 93 -1.70 -2.35 -12.70
CA PHE A 93 -1.72 -3.49 -13.61
C PHE A 93 -2.80 -4.48 -13.23
N LEU A 94 -3.19 -5.34 -14.17
CA LEU A 94 -4.18 -6.37 -13.92
C LEU A 94 -3.49 -7.66 -13.48
N ILE A 95 -3.85 -8.16 -12.30
CA ILE A 95 -3.44 -9.47 -11.79
C ILE A 95 -4.61 -10.45 -11.80
N ASP A 96 -4.29 -11.74 -11.75
CA ASP A 96 -5.29 -12.79 -11.68
C ASP A 96 -5.94 -12.85 -10.29
N LYS A 97 -7.27 -13.00 -10.23
CA LYS A 97 -8.02 -13.07 -8.96
C LYS A 97 -7.60 -14.21 -8.05
N ARG A 98 -6.89 -15.23 -8.55
CA ARG A 98 -6.28 -16.30 -7.75
C ARG A 98 -5.48 -15.77 -6.56
N MET A 99 -4.87 -14.58 -6.67
CA MET A 99 -4.19 -13.94 -5.53
C MET A 99 -5.12 -13.63 -4.34
N GLN A 100 -6.39 -13.36 -4.59
CA GLN A 100 -7.38 -13.07 -3.54
C GLN A 100 -8.02 -14.32 -2.94
N LYS A 101 -7.74 -15.53 -3.46
CA LYS A 101 -8.30 -16.76 -2.93
C LYS A 101 -7.92 -16.89 -1.44
N GLY A 102 -8.92 -17.06 -0.58
CA GLY A 102 -8.75 -17.09 0.88
C GLY A 102 -9.04 -15.75 1.56
N ALA A 103 -8.68 -14.62 0.95
CA ALA A 103 -9.10 -13.29 1.42
C ALA A 103 -10.55 -12.98 1.02
N LEU A 104 -10.94 -13.43 -0.17
CA LEU A 104 -12.33 -13.54 -0.60
C LEU A 104 -12.74 -15.01 -0.55
N THR A 105 -13.92 -15.29 -0.02
CA THR A 105 -14.46 -16.64 0.15
C THR A 105 -15.83 -16.80 -0.50
N GLY A 106 -16.21 -18.05 -0.79
CA GLY A 106 -17.54 -18.43 -1.26
C GLY A 106 -18.02 -17.67 -2.51
N ILE A 107 -19.27 -17.21 -2.45
CA ILE A 107 -19.97 -16.56 -3.57
C ILE A 107 -19.25 -15.26 -3.99
N ILE A 108 -18.69 -14.51 -3.03
CA ILE A 108 -17.99 -13.26 -3.31
C ILE A 108 -16.75 -13.51 -4.20
N TYR A 109 -15.99 -14.57 -3.94
CA TYR A 109 -14.85 -14.95 -4.80
C TYR A 109 -15.29 -15.46 -6.19
N MET A 110 -16.43 -16.15 -6.25
CA MET A 110 -16.98 -16.63 -7.52
C MET A 110 -17.37 -15.46 -8.44
N LEU A 111 -18.05 -14.47 -7.87
CA LEU A 111 -18.52 -13.26 -8.55
C LEU A 111 -17.39 -12.25 -8.83
N ALA A 112 -16.26 -12.33 -8.13
CA ALA A 112 -15.12 -11.45 -8.38
C ALA A 112 -14.60 -11.59 -9.83
N PRO A 113 -14.26 -10.46 -10.50
CA PRO A 113 -13.78 -10.48 -11.88
C PRO A 113 -12.49 -11.28 -12.01
N LYS A 114 -12.29 -11.96 -13.15
CA LYS A 114 -11.12 -12.83 -13.38
C LYS A 114 -9.78 -12.11 -13.22
N LYS A 115 -9.76 -10.81 -13.53
CA LYS A 115 -8.62 -9.92 -13.34
C LYS A 115 -9.01 -8.80 -12.38
N ILE A 116 -8.12 -8.50 -11.45
CA ILE A 116 -8.26 -7.44 -10.46
C ILE A 116 -7.15 -6.42 -10.65
N VAL A 117 -7.43 -5.15 -10.33
CA VAL A 117 -6.43 -4.09 -10.37
C VAL A 117 -5.49 -4.26 -9.17
N HIS A 118 -4.20 -4.36 -9.44
CA HIS A 118 -3.15 -4.22 -8.46
C HIS A 118 -2.40 -2.93 -8.71
N ALA A 119 -1.97 -2.29 -7.63
CA ALA A 119 -1.17 -1.09 -7.71
C ALA A 119 0.05 -1.18 -6.79
N TRP A 120 1.16 -0.63 -7.26
CA TRP A 120 2.30 -0.34 -6.40
C TRP A 120 2.65 1.13 -6.46
N THR A 121 3.16 1.65 -5.35
CA THR A 121 3.62 3.02 -5.23
C THR A 121 5.14 3.06 -5.37
N GLU A 122 5.66 4.05 -6.06
CA GLU A 122 7.09 4.36 -6.12
C GLU A 122 7.37 5.73 -5.51
N VAL A 123 8.51 5.86 -4.85
CA VAL A 123 9.07 7.11 -4.36
C VAL A 123 10.34 7.46 -5.11
N TYR A 124 10.58 8.74 -5.34
CA TYR A 124 11.85 9.22 -5.85
C TYR A 124 12.79 9.50 -4.68
N PHE A 125 13.87 8.71 -4.57
CA PHE A 125 14.85 8.81 -3.49
C PHE A 125 16.25 8.57 -4.05
N ASN A 126 17.23 9.39 -3.66
CA ASN A 126 18.62 9.33 -4.14
C ASN A 126 18.76 9.21 -5.66
N GLY A 127 17.98 10.01 -6.41
CA GLY A 127 18.06 10.07 -7.87
C GLY A 127 17.38 8.91 -8.61
N LYS A 128 16.65 8.04 -7.90
CA LYS A 128 16.04 6.83 -8.48
C LYS A 128 14.61 6.65 -8.01
N TRP A 129 13.80 5.98 -8.83
CA TRP A 129 12.47 5.51 -8.43
C TRP A 129 12.60 4.17 -7.71
N LEU A 130 12.09 4.10 -6.48
CA LEU A 130 12.10 2.90 -5.65
C LEU A 130 10.66 2.45 -5.40
N ALA A 131 10.38 1.17 -5.63
CA ALA A 131 9.08 0.58 -5.35
C ALA A 131 8.86 0.36 -3.85
N LEU A 132 7.73 0.82 -3.34
CA LEU A 132 7.20 0.53 -2.02
C LEU A 132 6.22 -0.64 -2.11
N GLU A 133 6.76 -1.86 -2.18
CA GLU A 133 5.97 -3.09 -2.19
C GLU A 133 5.45 -3.44 -0.78
N GLY A 134 4.36 -4.21 -0.69
CA GLY A 134 3.91 -4.79 0.58
C GLY A 134 3.20 -3.86 1.57
N VAL A 135 2.81 -2.65 1.17
CA VAL A 135 2.09 -1.69 2.03
C VAL A 135 0.69 -2.18 2.45
N ILE A 136 0.13 -3.16 1.75
CA ILE A 136 -1.28 -3.55 1.89
C ILE A 136 -1.49 -4.37 3.17
N ILE A 137 -0.61 -5.33 3.41
CA ILE A 137 -0.78 -6.38 4.40
C ILE A 137 0.11 -6.10 5.61
N ASP A 138 -0.51 -5.90 6.76
CA ASP A 138 0.18 -5.79 8.04
C ASP A 138 0.77 -7.14 8.49
N MET A 139 1.73 -7.09 9.41
CA MET A 139 2.40 -8.29 9.89
C MET A 139 1.49 -9.23 10.69
N ALA A 140 0.45 -8.72 11.36
CA ALA A 140 -0.46 -9.54 12.14
C ALA A 140 -1.32 -10.40 11.21
N TYR A 141 -1.91 -9.81 10.16
CA TYR A 141 -2.62 -10.53 9.11
C TYR A 141 -1.70 -11.53 8.43
N PHE A 142 -0.50 -11.11 8.01
CA PHE A 142 0.45 -12.01 7.36
C PHE A 142 0.78 -13.24 8.21
N ASN A 143 1.10 -13.04 9.49
CA ASN A 143 1.47 -14.14 10.39
C ASN A 143 0.32 -15.14 10.62
N ASN A 144 -0.92 -14.68 10.58
CA ASN A 144 -2.09 -15.56 10.73
C ASN A 144 -2.37 -16.40 9.48
N VAL A 145 -2.00 -15.93 8.28
CA VAL A 145 -2.33 -16.62 7.02
C VAL A 145 -1.14 -17.27 6.32
N LYS A 146 0.11 -16.96 6.73
CA LYS A 146 1.32 -17.41 6.02
C LYS A 146 1.43 -18.93 5.84
N ASN A 147 0.93 -19.69 6.81
CA ASN A 147 0.96 -21.16 6.77
C ASN A 147 -0.11 -21.75 5.84
N ASN A 148 -1.10 -20.94 5.45
CA ASN A 148 -2.18 -21.33 4.54
C ASN A 148 -1.92 -20.90 3.09
N LEU A 149 -0.79 -20.25 2.79
CA LEU A 149 -0.41 -19.87 1.43
C LEU A 149 -0.12 -21.11 0.58
N CYS A 150 -0.59 -21.11 -0.67
CA CYS A 150 -0.35 -22.20 -1.62
C CYS A 150 0.95 -21.97 -2.38
N GLU A 151 1.69 -23.03 -2.69
CA GLU A 151 2.84 -22.96 -3.58
C GLU A 151 2.42 -22.61 -5.02
N TYR A 152 3.17 -21.72 -5.65
CA TYR A 152 2.94 -21.30 -7.04
C TYR A 152 4.21 -20.73 -7.66
N ASN A 153 4.62 -21.25 -8.83
CA ASN A 153 5.78 -20.78 -9.61
C ASN A 153 7.06 -20.55 -8.78
N GLY A 154 7.40 -21.49 -7.88
CA GLY A 154 8.59 -21.38 -7.03
C GLY A 154 8.48 -20.35 -5.90
N GLY A 155 7.27 -19.89 -5.59
CA GLY A 155 6.96 -19.05 -4.43
C GLY A 155 5.65 -19.48 -3.77
N TYR A 156 5.04 -18.57 -3.01
CA TYR A 156 3.80 -18.79 -2.27
C TYR A 156 2.81 -17.68 -2.55
N MET A 157 1.54 -18.03 -2.76
CA MET A 157 0.46 -17.07 -2.99
C MET A 157 -0.85 -17.44 -2.29
N GLY A 158 -1.69 -16.43 -2.05
CA GLY A 158 -3.01 -16.57 -1.46
C GLY A 158 -3.28 -15.47 -0.45
N TYR A 159 -4.54 -15.29 -0.04
CA TYR A 159 -4.93 -14.30 0.98
C TYR A 159 -4.48 -12.85 0.66
N GLY A 160 -4.32 -12.51 -0.61
CA GLY A 160 -3.80 -11.20 -1.05
C GLY A 160 -2.28 -11.06 -1.02
N ILE A 161 -1.55 -12.13 -0.72
CA ILE A 161 -0.09 -12.17 -0.56
C ILE A 161 0.54 -12.95 -1.72
N SER A 162 1.69 -12.50 -2.20
CA SER A 162 2.54 -13.22 -3.16
C SER A 162 4.01 -12.99 -2.82
N VAL A 163 4.71 -14.04 -2.39
CA VAL A 163 6.05 -13.94 -1.78
C VAL A 163 6.93 -15.09 -2.25
N LYS A 164 8.23 -14.85 -2.44
CA LYS A 164 9.17 -15.94 -2.78
C LYS A 164 9.42 -16.88 -1.61
N ASN A 165 9.50 -16.34 -0.40
CA ASN A 165 9.77 -17.10 0.81
C ASN A 165 8.93 -16.52 1.96
N LYS A 166 8.04 -17.35 2.52
CA LYS A 166 7.11 -16.96 3.60
C LYS A 166 7.79 -16.79 4.97
N ASP A 167 9.02 -17.26 5.13
CA ASP A 167 9.79 -17.20 6.37
C ASP A 167 10.83 -16.07 6.41
N LYS A 168 11.05 -15.36 5.28
CA LYS A 168 12.06 -14.30 5.15
C LYS A 168 11.48 -12.89 4.91
N ILE A 169 10.21 -12.66 5.22
CA ILE A 169 9.57 -11.37 4.94
C ILE A 169 9.96 -10.32 5.98
N GLY A 170 10.54 -9.20 5.51
CA GLY A 170 11.05 -8.11 6.35
C GLY A 170 12.36 -7.50 5.83
N ARG A 171 13.01 -8.13 4.86
CA ARG A 171 14.11 -7.53 4.10
C ARG A 171 13.57 -6.99 2.79
N PRO A 172 13.85 -5.72 2.41
CA PRO A 172 13.46 -5.22 1.10
C PRO A 172 14.06 -6.16 0.05
N VAL A 173 13.20 -6.78 -0.74
CA VAL A 173 13.64 -7.53 -1.92
C VAL A 173 14.08 -6.47 -2.91
N SER A 174 15.37 -6.16 -2.93
CA SER A 174 15.96 -5.46 -4.06
C SER A 174 15.75 -6.36 -5.28
N LYS A 175 14.76 -6.06 -6.10
CA LYS A 175 14.81 -6.48 -7.51
C LYS A 175 15.92 -5.66 -8.17
N THR A 176 17.14 -6.11 -8.01
CA THR A 176 18.19 -5.87 -8.99
C THR A 176 18.03 -6.92 -10.07
N THR A 177 17.90 -6.42 -11.31
CA THR A 177 17.85 -7.10 -12.61
C THR A 177 16.66 -8.01 -12.89
#